data_AF-A0A7V2WW54-F1
#
_entry.id   AF-A0A7V2WW54-F1
#
_cell.length_a   1.000
_cell.length_b   1.000
_cell.length_c   1.000
_cell.angle_alpha   90.00
_cell.angle_beta   90.00
_cell.angle_gamma   90.00
#
_symmetry.space_group_name_H-M   'P 1'
#
loop_
_entity.id
_entity.type
_entity.pdbx_description
1 polymer ?
#
loop_
_entity_poly.entity_id
_entity_poly.type
_entity_poly.pdbx_seq_one_letter_code
_entity_poly.pdbx_strand_id
1 'polypeptide(L)'
;MMTFKYKMGLFITLVAISLVSCHSGNTKTKIKTAEEKCMAKGGDWRMLTRGFMGCNMTYSDGEKQCNDATQCKSNVCLWDIRTTELSKHCAASTLEVIHAGCTGGKVVNGKQVALGCS
;
A
#
# COMPACT_ATOMS: atom_id res chain seq x y z
N MET A 1 -53.73 -20.66 -22.89
CA MET A 1 -53.13 -19.68 -21.95
C MET A 1 -51.62 -19.84 -22.10
N MET A 2 -50.79 -18.90 -22.56
CA MET A 2 -50.85 -17.44 -22.55
C MET A 2 -50.27 -16.89 -23.87
N THR A 3 -50.89 -15.84 -24.39
CA THR A 3 -50.52 -15.12 -25.62
C THR A 3 -49.58 -13.97 -25.30
N PHE A 4 -48.42 -13.91 -25.95
CA PHE A 4 -47.51 -12.75 -25.89
C PHE A 4 -48.06 -11.64 -26.79
N LYS A 5 -48.59 -10.57 -26.16
CA LYS A 5 -48.96 -9.31 -26.81
C LYS A 5 -47.75 -8.36 -26.79
N TYR A 6 -47.09 -8.15 -27.92
CA TYR A 6 -46.23 -6.97 -28.10
C TYR A 6 -47.02 -5.89 -28.84
N LYS A 7 -47.39 -4.85 -28.09
CA LYS A 7 -48.14 -3.70 -28.58
C LYS A 7 -47.13 -2.70 -29.15
N MET A 8 -47.19 -2.48 -30.46
CA MET A 8 -46.59 -1.31 -31.13
C MET A 8 -47.04 -0.04 -30.42
N GLY A 9 -46.07 0.77 -29.99
CA GLY A 9 -46.27 2.08 -29.38
C GLY A 9 -45.27 3.08 -29.95
N LEU A 10 -45.62 3.58 -31.13
CA LEU A 10 -45.11 4.78 -31.80
C LEU A 10 -45.49 6.02 -30.99
N PHE A 11 -44.54 6.80 -30.44
CA PHE A 11 -44.67 8.24 -30.08
C PHE A 11 -43.25 8.80 -29.83
N ILE A 12 -42.62 9.48 -30.79
CA ILE A 12 -42.60 10.95 -30.98
C ILE A 12 -41.95 11.71 -29.81
N THR A 13 -40.68 12.04 -30.02
CA THR A 13 -39.98 13.33 -29.75
C THR A 13 -40.22 14.05 -28.43
N LEU A 14 -39.15 14.23 -27.65
CA LEU A 14 -38.84 15.52 -27.02
C LEU A 14 -37.33 15.62 -26.78
N VAL A 15 -36.72 16.51 -27.56
CA VAL A 15 -35.36 17.01 -27.42
C VAL A 15 -35.28 17.76 -26.10
N ALA A 16 -34.60 17.19 -25.10
CA ALA A 16 -34.15 17.92 -23.94
C ALA A 16 -32.67 18.28 -24.14
N ILE A 17 -32.43 19.37 -24.87
CA ILE A 17 -31.15 20.09 -24.82
C ILE A 17 -31.12 20.78 -23.45
N SER A 18 -30.62 20.08 -22.43
CA SER A 18 -30.24 20.71 -21.17
C SER A 18 -28.88 21.37 -21.37
N LEU A 19 -28.90 22.60 -21.87
CA LEU A 19 -27.83 23.57 -21.66
C LEU A 19 -27.79 23.93 -20.17
N VAL A 20 -26.59 24.31 -19.71
CA VAL A 20 -26.30 24.90 -18.38
C VAL A 20 -26.20 23.84 -17.27
N SER A 21 -25.01 23.44 -16.86
CA SER A 21 -24.08 24.34 -16.19
C SER A 21 -22.64 23.85 -16.34
N CYS A 22 -21.73 24.77 -16.68
CA CYS A 22 -20.33 24.63 -16.34
C CYS A 22 -20.22 24.30 -14.85
N HIS A 23 -20.01 23.03 -14.49
CA HIS A 23 -19.26 22.74 -13.30
C HIS A 23 -17.82 23.12 -13.60
N SER A 24 -17.53 24.42 -13.50
CA SER A 24 -16.25 24.88 -12.94
C SER A 24 -16.23 24.43 -11.48
N GLY A 25 -16.23 23.11 -11.28
CA GLY A 25 -15.69 22.50 -10.09
C GLY A 25 -14.21 22.81 -10.17
N ASN A 26 -13.80 23.92 -9.59
CA ASN A 26 -12.45 24.11 -9.13
C ASN A 26 -12.20 22.96 -8.15
N THR A 27 -11.85 21.79 -8.68
CA THR A 27 -11.33 20.68 -7.90
C THR A 27 -9.99 21.19 -7.40
N LYS A 28 -10.02 21.97 -6.32
CA LYS A 28 -8.92 22.06 -5.39
C LYS A 28 -8.71 20.62 -4.96
N THR A 29 -7.85 19.90 -5.69
CA THR A 29 -7.39 18.58 -5.32
C THR A 29 -6.77 18.77 -3.96
N LYS A 30 -7.53 18.44 -2.90
CA LYS A 30 -7.09 18.59 -1.53
C LYS A 30 -5.82 17.75 -1.44
N ILE A 31 -4.66 18.41 -1.39
CA ILE A 31 -3.38 17.70 -1.37
C ILE A 31 -3.39 16.93 -0.06
N LYS A 32 -3.57 15.60 -0.15
CA LYS A 32 -3.60 14.76 1.03
C LYS A 32 -2.25 14.86 1.74
N THR A 33 -2.27 15.07 3.05
CA THR A 33 -1.06 15.06 3.88
C THR A 33 -0.38 13.68 3.81
N ALA A 34 0.89 13.60 4.20
CA ALA A 34 1.60 12.32 4.25
C ALA A 34 0.91 11.32 5.19
N GLU A 35 0.39 11.82 6.31
CA GLU A 35 -0.44 11.07 7.26
C GLU A 35 -1.74 10.55 6.64
N GLU A 36 -2.51 11.40 5.96
CA GLU A 36 -3.74 10.98 5.27
C GLU A 36 -3.46 9.92 4.20
N LYS A 37 -2.33 10.04 3.49
CA LYS A 37 -1.89 9.04 2.50
C LYS A 37 -1.47 7.72 3.17
N CYS A 38 -0.87 7.77 4.35
CA CYS A 38 -0.50 6.60 5.12
C CYS A 38 -1.73 5.82 5.56
N MET A 39 -2.66 6.50 6.23
CA MET A 39 -3.90 5.88 6.74
C MET A 39 -4.76 5.34 5.59
N ALA A 40 -4.83 6.04 4.46
CA ALA A 40 -5.56 5.57 3.29
C ALA A 40 -5.00 4.27 2.67
N LYS A 41 -3.74 3.93 2.95
CA LYS A 41 -3.11 2.66 2.55
C LYS A 41 -3.20 1.58 3.63
N GLY A 42 -3.86 1.86 4.76
CA GLY A 42 -3.92 0.96 5.91
C GLY A 42 -2.65 0.97 6.78
N GLY A 43 -1.81 2.00 6.66
CA GLY A 43 -0.65 2.20 7.54
C GLY A 43 -0.99 2.99 8.80
N ASP A 44 -0.11 2.91 9.79
CA ASP A 44 -0.20 3.64 11.06
C ASP A 44 0.79 4.82 11.07
N TRP A 45 0.29 6.05 11.28
CA TRP A 45 1.14 7.25 11.31
C TRP A 45 1.69 7.48 12.71
N ARG A 46 2.97 7.16 12.90
CA ARG A 46 3.59 7.14 14.23
C ARG A 46 5.06 7.54 14.17
N MET A 47 5.66 7.69 15.34
CA MET A 47 7.10 7.87 15.47
C MET A 47 7.81 6.55 15.13
N LEU A 48 8.66 6.55 14.10
CA LEU A 48 9.42 5.38 13.64
C LEU A 48 10.83 5.34 14.23
N THR A 49 11.45 6.50 14.41
CA THR A 49 12.72 6.68 15.13
C THR A 49 12.64 7.91 16.02
N ARG A 50 13.66 8.15 16.84
CA ARG A 50 13.72 9.34 17.69
C ARG A 50 13.68 10.61 16.83
N GLY A 51 12.54 11.30 16.87
CA GLY A 51 12.33 12.55 16.14
C GLY A 51 11.83 12.42 14.71
N PHE A 52 11.54 11.20 14.22
CA PHE A 52 11.01 10.98 12.87
C PHE A 52 9.60 10.36 12.91
N MET A 53 8.60 11.13 12.48
CA MET A 53 7.23 10.65 12.21
C MET A 53 7.16 10.09 10.79
N GLY A 54 6.54 8.92 10.64
CA GLY A 54 6.38 8.29 9.35
C GLY A 54 5.26 7.27 9.31
N CYS A 55 5.09 6.67 8.13
CA CYS A 55 4.08 5.65 7.93
C CYS A 55 4.63 4.26 8.28
N ASN A 56 4.08 3.65 9.33
CA ASN A 56 4.33 2.25 9.64
C ASN A 56 3.36 1.37 8.85
N MET A 57 3.83 0.81 7.73
CA MET A 57 3.07 -0.20 6.99
C MET A 57 3.25 -1.55 7.65
N THR A 58 2.15 -2.31 7.78
CA THR A 58 2.21 -3.73 8.18
C THR A 58 2.07 -4.59 6.93
N TYR A 59 2.85 -5.66 6.85
CA TYR A 59 2.88 -6.57 5.71
C TYR A 59 2.38 -7.94 6.15
N SER A 60 1.41 -8.49 5.41
CA SER A 60 0.72 -9.73 5.77
C SER A 60 1.62 -10.98 5.69
N ASP A 61 2.75 -10.88 5.00
CA ASP A 61 3.74 -11.93 4.83
C ASP A 61 4.95 -11.74 5.76
N GLY A 62 4.81 -10.90 6.79
CA GLY A 62 5.80 -10.80 7.87
C GLY A 62 6.20 -12.15 8.42
N GLU A 63 7.47 -12.29 8.80
CA GLU A 63 8.08 -13.51 9.37
C GLU A 63 8.15 -14.71 8.41
N LYS A 64 7.52 -14.63 7.23
CA LYS A 64 7.65 -15.65 6.19
C LYS A 64 9.09 -15.77 5.76
N GLN A 65 9.62 -16.99 5.68
CA GLN A 65 10.97 -17.21 5.18
C GLN A 65 11.15 -16.71 3.74
N CYS A 66 12.29 -16.09 3.48
CA CYS A 66 12.64 -15.54 2.18
C CYS A 66 14.12 -15.75 1.86
N ASN A 67 14.46 -15.76 0.58
CA ASN A 67 15.85 -15.74 0.11
C ASN A 67 16.22 -14.47 -0.64
N ASP A 68 15.22 -13.66 -1.01
CA ASP A 68 15.41 -12.42 -1.73
C ASP A 68 14.26 -11.44 -1.39
N ALA A 69 14.53 -10.15 -1.49
CA ALA A 69 13.59 -9.09 -1.21
C ALA A 69 12.31 -9.17 -2.07
N THR A 70 12.42 -9.64 -3.32
CA THR A 70 11.30 -9.78 -4.25
C THR A 70 10.24 -10.80 -3.81
N GLN A 71 10.56 -11.67 -2.85
CA GLN A 71 9.62 -12.65 -2.30
C GLN A 71 8.68 -12.05 -1.23
N CYS A 72 8.96 -10.82 -0.80
CA CYS A 72 8.28 -10.14 0.29
C CYS A 72 7.45 -8.96 -0.22
N LYS A 73 6.25 -8.74 0.31
CA LYS A 73 5.40 -7.58 -0.01
C LYS A 73 6.03 -6.27 0.44
N SER A 74 6.86 -6.31 1.47
CA SER A 74 7.69 -5.19 1.92
C SER A 74 8.82 -4.86 0.95
N ASN A 75 9.11 -5.72 -0.03
CA ASN A 75 10.34 -5.73 -0.84
C ASN A 75 11.62 -5.77 0.01
N VAL A 76 11.55 -6.34 1.21
CA VAL A 76 12.68 -6.47 2.13
C VAL A 76 12.67 -7.87 2.75
N CYS A 77 13.74 -8.61 2.48
CA CYS A 77 14.06 -9.87 3.14
C CYS A 77 15.14 -9.59 4.19
N LEU A 78 14.77 -9.63 5.47
CA LEU A 78 15.64 -9.36 6.61
C LEU A 78 16.44 -10.59 7.01
N TRP A 79 17.55 -10.38 7.70
CA TRP A 79 18.30 -11.42 8.41
C TRP A 79 18.84 -10.83 9.72
N ASP A 80 18.95 -11.65 10.76
CA ASP A 80 19.53 -11.27 12.06
C ASP A 80 20.95 -11.86 12.19
N ILE A 81 21.90 -11.07 12.71
CA ILE A 81 23.29 -11.50 12.92
C ILE A 81 23.45 -12.32 14.21
N ARG A 82 22.46 -12.28 15.10
CA ARG A 82 22.50 -12.93 16.43
C ARG A 82 21.95 -14.35 16.41
N THR A 83 21.25 -14.74 15.34
CA THR A 83 20.75 -16.10 15.15
C THR A 83 21.80 -16.93 14.42
N THR A 84 22.15 -18.09 14.98
CA THR A 84 23.09 -19.06 14.37
C THR A 84 22.49 -19.75 13.15
N GLU A 85 21.16 -19.81 13.06
CA GLU A 85 20.46 -20.11 11.82
C GLU A 85 20.27 -18.82 11.03
N LEU A 86 20.51 -18.89 9.71
CA LEU A 86 20.19 -17.87 8.73
C LEU A 86 18.67 -17.70 8.64
N SER A 87 18.02 -17.23 9.70
CA SER A 87 16.60 -16.93 9.73
C SER A 87 16.39 -15.67 8.91
N LYS A 88 16.25 -15.89 7.60
CA LYS A 88 15.89 -14.87 6.64
C LYS A 88 14.37 -14.82 6.56
N HIS A 89 13.79 -13.65 6.77
CA HIS A 89 12.34 -13.50 6.79
C HIS A 89 11.89 -12.16 6.22
N CYS A 90 10.67 -12.13 5.72
CA CYS A 90 10.04 -10.90 5.26
C CYS A 90 9.73 -9.99 6.44
N ALA A 91 10.01 -8.69 6.29
CA ALA A 91 9.66 -7.71 7.33
C ALA A 91 8.15 -7.66 7.55
N ALA A 92 7.72 -7.79 8.81
CA ALA A 92 6.33 -7.65 9.24
C ALA A 92 5.86 -6.19 9.23
N SER A 93 6.78 -5.24 9.40
CA SER A 93 6.43 -3.81 9.34
C SER A 93 7.56 -2.91 8.86
N THR A 94 7.24 -1.68 8.47
CA THR A 94 8.24 -0.64 8.16
C THR A 94 9.14 -0.38 9.36
N LEU A 95 8.59 -0.37 10.57
CA LEU A 95 9.35 -0.19 11.80
C LEU A 95 10.40 -1.28 12.01
N GLU A 96 10.06 -2.53 11.68
CA GLU A 96 11.01 -3.63 11.78
C GLU A 96 12.20 -3.47 10.83
N VAL A 97 11.97 -3.02 9.59
CA VAL A 97 13.05 -2.74 8.63
C VAL A 97 14.03 -1.71 9.20
N ILE A 98 13.50 -0.68 9.87
CA ILE A 98 14.31 0.37 10.49
C ILE A 98 15.13 -0.19 11.66
N HIS A 99 14.52 -0.98 12.54
CA HIS A 99 15.20 -1.57 13.70
C HIS A 99 16.18 -2.69 13.32
N ALA A 100 15.94 -3.41 12.23
CA ALA A 100 16.84 -4.45 11.73
C ALA A 100 18.24 -3.91 11.38
N GLY A 101 18.37 -2.60 11.13
CA GLY A 101 19.66 -1.94 10.99
C GLY A 101 20.58 -2.05 12.22
N CYS A 102 20.03 -2.39 13.38
CA CYS A 102 20.83 -2.56 14.60
C CYS A 102 21.09 -4.01 14.97
N THR A 103 20.53 -4.96 14.23
CA THR A 103 20.54 -6.37 14.62
C THR A 103 20.85 -7.29 13.44
N GLY A 104 21.05 -6.75 12.24
CA GLY A 104 21.45 -7.53 11.07
C GLY A 104 21.39 -6.70 9.78
N GLY A 105 20.57 -7.13 8.83
CA GLY A 105 20.45 -6.41 7.58
C GLY A 105 19.40 -6.98 6.64
N LYS A 106 19.60 -6.78 5.34
CA LYS A 106 18.73 -7.28 4.28
C LYS A 106 19.47 -8.14 3.28
N VAL A 107 18.72 -8.95 2.54
CA VAL A 107 19.22 -9.74 1.41
C VAL A 107 18.90 -9.02 0.10
N VAL A 108 19.93 -8.81 -0.72
CA VAL A 108 19.84 -8.21 -2.06
C VAL A 108 20.52 -9.15 -3.05
N ASN A 109 19.78 -9.71 -4.01
CA ASN A 109 20.30 -10.67 -4.98
C ASN A 109 21.03 -11.85 -4.31
N GLY A 110 20.44 -12.38 -3.24
CA GLY A 110 21.02 -13.47 -2.45
C GLY A 110 22.20 -13.09 -1.55
N LYS A 111 22.69 -11.84 -1.59
CA LYS A 111 23.78 -11.36 -0.73
C LYS A 111 23.25 -10.62 0.49
N GLN A 112 23.80 -10.91 1.65
CA GLN A 112 23.53 -10.18 2.89
C GLN A 112 24.22 -8.82 2.86
N VAL A 113 23.45 -7.77 3.14
CA VAL A 113 23.90 -6.39 3.23
C VAL A 113 23.47 -5.85 4.58
N ALA A 114 24.42 -5.37 5.38
CA ALA A 114 24.10 -4.71 6.65
C ALA A 114 23.26 -3.46 6.37
N LEU A 115 22.16 -3.31 7.12
CA LEU A 115 21.45 -2.05 7.21
C LEU A 115 22.17 -1.29 8.34
N GLY A 116 22.63 -0.06 8.11
CA GLY A 116 23.22 0.72 9.21
C GLY A 116 22.14 1.12 10.22
N CYS A 117 22.49 1.22 11.50
CA CYS A 117 21.63 1.88 12.49
C CYS A 117 21.44 3.35 12.09
N SER A 118 20.18 3.82 12.10
CA SER A 118 19.83 5.23 11.92
C SER A 118 19.09 5.76 13.15
#